data_AF-A0A7V4EN90-F1
#
_entry.id   AF-A0A7V4EN90-F1
#
_cell.length_a   1.000
_cell.length_b   1.000
_cell.length_c   1.000
_cell.angle_alpha   90.00
_cell.angle_beta   90.00
_cell.angle_gamma   90.00
#
_symmetry.space_group_name_H-M   'P 1'
#
loop_
_entity.id
_entity.type
_entity.pdbx_description
1 polymer ?
#
loop_
_entity_poly.entity_id
_entity_poly.type
_entity_poly.pdbx_seq_one_letter_code
_entity_poly.pdbx_strand_id
1 'polypeptide(L)'
;MDRRVFLKRLALGAAAGAVVLPAANSLLVEPRWIEVTRHFVPLANWPRGRAPLAVVQISDIHSGPYMGRKGVAAAVDLCNGLKPDLVALTGDFAHRGLSGLDACAGELSRLDAPLGAFAVLGNHDYWDGAHAVAEALKSAGVRMLTNR
;
A
#
# COMPACT_ATOMS: atom_id res chain seq x y z
N MET A 1 19.02 37.13 31.71
CA MET A 1 18.48 37.02 30.33
C MET A 1 17.18 37.80 30.28
N ASP A 2 17.03 38.75 29.35
CA ASP A 2 15.83 39.60 29.27
C ASP A 2 14.57 38.76 28.94
N ARG A 3 13.47 39.01 29.66
CA ARG A 3 12.16 38.34 29.48
C ARG A 3 11.71 38.40 28.02
N ARG A 4 11.94 39.52 27.34
CA ARG A 4 11.58 39.69 25.92
C ARG A 4 12.38 38.73 25.02
N VAL A 5 13.67 38.53 25.32
CA VAL A 5 14.53 37.61 24.57
C VAL A 5 14.15 36.16 24.83
N PHE A 6 13.81 35.81 26.08
CA PHE A 6 13.30 34.48 26.43
C PHE A 6 12.01 34.15 25.68
N LEU A 7 11.00 35.03 25.72
CA LEU A 7 9.71 34.82 25.04
C LEU A 7 9.86 34.72 23.53
N LYS A 8 10.73 35.53 22.91
CA LYS A 8 11.04 35.43 21.47
C LYS A 8 11.65 34.08 21.10
N ARG A 9 12.60 33.58 21.89
CA ARG A 9 13.23 32.26 21.66
C ARG A 9 12.22 31.12 21.84
N LEU A 10 11.35 31.20 22.85
CA LEU A 10 10.29 30.23 23.06
C LEU A 10 9.29 30.22 21.88
N ALA A 11 8.85 31.39 21.43
CA ALA A 11 7.95 31.51 20.27
C ALA A 11 8.59 31.00 18.97
N LEU A 12 9.87 31.32 18.73
CA LEU A 12 10.61 30.83 17.57
C LEU A 12 10.80 29.31 17.62
N GLY A 13 11.11 28.76 18.79
CA GLY A 13 11.21 27.32 19.01
C GLY A 13 9.87 26.60 18.79
N ALA A 14 8.77 27.17 19.27
CA ALA A 14 7.43 26.64 19.04
C ALA A 14 7.05 26.67 17.55
N ALA A 15 7.33 27.77 16.84
CA ALA A 15 7.08 27.89 15.41
C ALA A 15 7.92 26.91 14.58
N ALA A 16 9.20 26.74 14.92
CA ALA A 16 10.07 25.74 14.27
C ALA A 16 9.56 24.31 14.53
N GLY A 17 9.17 24.01 15.77
CA GLY A 17 8.59 22.71 16.13
C GLY A 17 7.30 22.39 15.36
N ALA A 18 6.45 23.39 15.15
CA ALA A 18 5.21 23.25 14.38
C ALA A 18 5.42 22.91 12.89
N VAL A 19 6.62 23.13 12.34
CA VAL A 19 6.98 22.76 10.96
C VAL A 19 7.77 21.44 10.93
N VAL A 20 8.77 21.31 11.80
CA VAL A 20 9.69 20.17 11.80
C VAL A 20 8.99 18.88 12.21
N LEU A 21 8.12 18.92 13.23
CA LEU A 21 7.47 17.70 13.73
C LEU A 21 6.49 17.10 12.70
N PRO A 22 5.59 17.87 12.06
CA PRO A 22 4.75 17.32 11.00
C PRO A 22 5.57 16.82 9.81
N ALA A 23 6.60 17.56 9.38
CA ALA A 23 7.46 17.12 8.28
C ALA A 23 8.17 15.79 8.60
N ALA A 24 8.70 15.64 9.83
CA ALA A 24 9.29 14.39 10.28
C ALA A 24 8.26 13.25 10.33
N ASN A 25 7.04 13.52 10.79
CA ASN A 25 5.95 12.54 10.82
C ASN A 25 5.61 12.03 9.41
N SER A 26 5.36 12.95 8.47
CA SER A 26 4.98 12.60 7.10
C SER A 26 6.08 11.94 6.29
N LEU A 27 7.36 12.16 6.64
CA LEU A 27 8.48 11.54 5.93
C LEU A 27 8.94 10.22 6.55
N LEU A 28 8.77 10.02 7.86
CA LEU A 28 9.40 8.91 8.58
C LEU A 28 8.41 7.92 9.20
N VAL A 29 7.21 8.38 9.55
CA VAL A 29 6.21 7.61 10.31
C VAL A 29 5.04 7.22 9.41
N GLU A 30 4.32 8.21 8.85
CA GLU A 30 3.11 7.98 8.04
C GLU A 30 3.33 6.97 6.91
N PRO A 31 4.43 7.01 6.12
CA PRO A 31 4.62 6.07 5.01
C PRO A 31 4.81 4.62 5.45
N ARG A 32 5.07 4.37 6.74
CA ARG A 32 5.29 3.04 7.32
C ARG A 32 4.12 2.59 8.21
N TRP A 33 3.12 3.43 8.38
CA TRP A 33 1.95 3.12 9.19
C TRP A 33 0.90 2.41 8.33
N ILE A 34 0.96 1.09 8.29
CA ILE A 34 -0.07 0.27 7.64
C ILE A 34 -1.23 0.11 8.63
N GLU A 35 -2.40 0.64 8.28
CA GLU A 35 -3.65 0.47 9.02
C GLU A 35 -4.57 -0.51 8.29
N VAL A 36 -5.21 -1.42 9.05
CA VAL A 36 -6.25 -2.29 8.51
C VAL A 36 -7.61 -1.67 8.79
N THR A 37 -8.24 -1.15 7.74
CA THR A 37 -9.63 -0.68 7.80
C THR A 37 -10.58 -1.79 7.37
N ARG A 38 -11.77 -1.84 7.98
CA ARG A 38 -12.78 -2.88 7.71
C ARG A 38 -14.09 -2.25 7.29
N HIS A 39 -14.58 -2.66 6.12
CA HIS A 39 -15.84 -2.19 5.58
C HIS A 39 -16.72 -3.38 5.26
N PHE A 40 -17.98 -3.34 5.73
CA PHE A 40 -18.98 -4.32 5.35
C PHE A 40 -19.81 -3.74 4.20
N VAL A 41 -19.80 -4.42 3.06
CA VAL A 41 -20.53 -4.00 1.86
C VAL A 41 -21.73 -4.93 1.66
N PRO A 42 -22.95 -4.51 2.07
CA PRO A 42 -24.14 -5.33 1.87
C PRO A 42 -24.51 -5.35 0.39
N LEU A 43 -24.62 -6.54 -0.19
CA LEU A 43 -25.08 -6.73 -1.56
C LEU A 43 -26.53 -7.23 -1.54
N ALA A 44 -27.44 -6.44 -2.11
CA ALA A 44 -28.89 -6.72 -2.09
C ALA A 44 -29.24 -8.09 -2.73
N ASN A 45 -28.44 -8.52 -3.68
CA ASN A 45 -28.57 -9.78 -4.41
C ASN A 45 -27.51 -10.82 -4.02
N TRP A 46 -26.90 -10.72 -2.84
CA TRP A 46 -26.00 -11.78 -2.35
C TRP A 46 -26.77 -13.11 -2.21
N PRO A 47 -26.23 -14.25 -2.69
CA PRO A 47 -26.94 -15.52 -2.62
C PRO A 47 -27.37 -15.87 -1.20
N ARG A 48 -28.67 -16.15 -1.02
CA ARG A 48 -29.22 -16.54 0.29
C ARG A 48 -28.51 -17.77 0.84
N GLY A 49 -28.19 -17.75 2.13
CA GLY A 49 -27.51 -18.84 2.82
C GLY A 49 -26.02 -18.98 2.50
N ARG A 50 -25.45 -18.10 1.67
CA ARG A 50 -24.00 -18.07 1.40
C ARG A 50 -23.29 -17.19 2.41
N ALA A 51 -22.16 -17.69 2.93
CA ALA A 51 -21.31 -16.91 3.82
C ALA A 51 -20.85 -15.60 3.14
N PRO A 52 -20.58 -14.52 3.91
CA PRO A 52 -19.92 -13.34 3.39
C PRO A 52 -18.56 -13.69 2.80
N LEU A 53 -18.15 -12.96 1.75
CA LEU A 53 -16.83 -13.09 1.16
C LEU A 53 -15.88 -12.08 1.83
N ALA A 54 -14.77 -12.56 2.38
CA ALA A 54 -13.71 -11.71 2.91
C ALA A 54 -12.72 -11.34 1.79
N VAL A 55 -12.68 -10.06 1.43
CA VAL A 55 -11.75 -9.53 0.43
C VAL A 55 -10.78 -8.58 1.13
N VAL A 56 -9.48 -8.77 0.91
CA VAL A 56 -8.46 -7.77 1.26
C VAL A 56 -8.05 -7.03 -0.01
N GLN A 57 -8.12 -5.71 0.04
CA GLN A 57 -7.67 -4.83 -1.03
C GLN A 57 -6.32 -4.22 -0.65
N ILE A 58 -5.35 -4.25 -1.56
CA ILE A 58 -4.07 -3.55 -1.45
C ILE A 58 -3.88 -2.72 -2.72
N SER A 59 -3.42 -1.49 -2.57
CA SER A 59 -3.24 -0.55 -3.68
C SER A 59 -2.01 0.33 -3.44
N ASP A 60 -1.56 1.03 -4.47
CA ASP A 60 -0.63 2.16 -4.38
C ASP A 60 0.66 1.80 -3.62
N ILE A 61 1.16 0.58 -3.87
CA ILE A 61 2.38 0.09 -3.22
C ILE A 61 3.55 1.01 -3.57
N HIS A 62 3.61 1.54 -4.79
CA HIS A 62 4.69 2.42 -5.26
C HIS A 62 6.08 1.90 -4.89
N SER A 63 6.34 0.65 -5.28
CA SER A 63 7.60 -0.01 -5.01
C SER A 63 8.77 0.75 -5.61
N GLY A 64 9.83 0.92 -4.83
CA GLY A 64 11.00 1.70 -5.20
C GLY A 64 11.43 2.64 -4.07
N PRO A 65 11.62 3.94 -4.32
CA PRO A 65 12.24 4.85 -3.35
C PRO A 65 11.40 5.09 -2.08
N TYR A 66 10.09 4.89 -2.15
CA TYR A 66 9.17 5.13 -1.04
C TYR A 66 8.80 3.83 -0.30
N MET A 67 8.40 2.80 -1.04
CA MET A 67 8.03 1.51 -0.47
C MET A 67 9.07 0.43 -0.84
N GLY A 68 9.90 0.09 0.14
CA GLY A 68 10.87 -0.99 0.02
C GLY A 68 10.29 -2.37 0.33
N ARG A 69 11.05 -3.41 0.00
CA ARG A 69 10.70 -4.82 0.23
C ARG A 69 10.10 -5.11 1.62
N LYS A 70 10.67 -4.55 2.69
CA LYS A 70 10.19 -4.77 4.07
C LYS A 70 8.76 -4.25 4.30
N GLY A 71 8.40 -3.13 3.67
CA GLY A 71 7.05 -2.58 3.76
C GLY A 71 6.05 -3.46 3.03
N VAL A 72 6.40 -3.93 1.83
CA VAL A 72 5.57 -4.89 1.07
C VAL A 72 5.40 -6.20 1.85
N ALA A 73 6.49 -6.73 2.42
CA ALA A 73 6.44 -7.93 3.26
C ALA A 73 5.50 -7.75 4.47
N ALA A 74 5.56 -6.61 5.16
CA ALA A 74 4.66 -6.33 6.28
C ALA A 74 3.18 -6.24 5.83
N ALA A 75 2.90 -5.63 4.67
CA ALA A 75 1.55 -5.59 4.11
C ALA A 75 1.03 -7.00 3.77
N VAL A 76 1.88 -7.84 3.19
CA VAL A 76 1.55 -9.25 2.85
C VAL A 76 1.33 -10.08 4.12
N ASP A 77 2.18 -9.93 5.14
CA ASP A 77 2.04 -10.62 6.43
C ASP A 77 0.71 -10.25 7.11
N LEU A 78 0.37 -8.96 7.13
CA LEU A 78 -0.91 -8.47 7.62
C LEU A 78 -2.07 -9.06 6.81
N CYS A 79 -2.00 -8.99 5.47
CA CYS A 79 -3.01 -9.53 4.57
C CYS A 79 -3.29 -11.02 4.84
N ASN A 80 -2.25 -11.85 4.86
CA ASN A 80 -2.40 -13.29 5.13
C ASN A 80 -2.94 -13.56 6.55
N GLY A 81 -2.55 -12.76 7.54
CA GLY A 81 -3.07 -12.83 8.90
C GLY A 81 -4.58 -12.56 9.00
N LEU A 82 -5.15 -11.82 8.05
CA LEU A 82 -6.59 -11.56 7.96
C LEU A 82 -7.37 -12.75 7.38
N LYS A 83 -6.68 -13.76 6.84
CA LYS A 83 -7.27 -14.96 6.20
C LYS A 83 -8.34 -14.60 5.15
N PRO A 84 -7.99 -13.80 4.13
CA PRO A 84 -8.93 -13.42 3.07
C PRO A 84 -9.34 -14.65 2.25
N ASP A 85 -10.55 -14.61 1.71
CA ASP A 85 -10.95 -15.53 0.66
C ASP A 85 -10.31 -15.16 -0.68
N LEU A 86 -10.13 -13.85 -0.92
CA LEU A 86 -9.60 -13.26 -2.15
C LEU A 86 -8.77 -12.00 -1.86
N VAL A 87 -7.69 -11.81 -2.62
CA VAL A 87 -6.91 -10.56 -2.57
C VAL A 87 -7.09 -9.77 -3.86
N ALA A 88 -7.47 -8.50 -3.72
CA ALA A 88 -7.60 -7.55 -4.82
C ALA A 88 -6.44 -6.55 -4.78
N LEU A 89 -5.61 -6.55 -5.81
CA LEU A 89 -4.50 -5.63 -5.98
C LEU A 89 -4.88 -4.55 -7.00
N THR A 90 -5.10 -3.31 -6.57
CA THR A 90 -5.82 -2.30 -7.37
C THR A 90 -4.94 -1.26 -8.07
N GLY A 91 -3.66 -1.55 -8.28
CA GLY A 91 -2.76 -0.76 -9.13
C GLY A 91 -1.67 -0.03 -8.39
N ASP A 92 -0.85 0.68 -9.16
CA ASP A 92 0.26 1.54 -8.72
C ASP A 92 1.32 0.78 -7.93
N PHE A 93 1.83 -0.30 -8.54
CA PHE A 93 2.90 -1.13 -7.99
C PHE A 93 4.28 -0.54 -8.26
N ALA A 94 4.49 0.08 -9.42
CA ALA A 94 5.75 0.76 -9.75
C ALA A 94 5.69 2.25 -9.40
N HIS A 95 6.86 2.85 -9.15
CA HIS A 95 6.97 4.29 -8.99
C HIS A 95 8.38 4.79 -9.33
N ARG A 96 8.48 5.67 -10.34
CA ARG A 96 9.75 6.27 -10.80
C ARG A 96 10.74 5.21 -11.28
N GLY A 97 10.24 4.35 -12.17
CA GLY A 97 10.97 3.20 -12.72
C GLY A 97 10.65 1.88 -12.02
N LEU A 98 11.39 0.84 -12.41
CA LEU A 98 11.08 -0.56 -12.10
C LEU A 98 12.04 -1.20 -11.09
N SER A 99 12.94 -0.43 -10.48
CA SER A 99 14.00 -0.96 -9.61
C SER A 99 13.48 -1.72 -8.38
N GLY A 100 12.28 -1.39 -7.89
CA GLY A 100 11.62 -2.06 -6.78
C GLY A 100 10.67 -3.20 -7.19
N LEU A 101 10.39 -3.35 -8.49
CA LEU A 101 9.30 -4.19 -8.97
C LEU A 101 9.51 -5.67 -8.64
N ASP A 102 10.70 -6.22 -8.89
CA ASP A 102 10.98 -7.63 -8.66
C ASP A 102 10.88 -8.00 -7.17
N ALA A 103 11.37 -7.13 -6.29
CA ALA A 103 11.25 -7.33 -4.85
C ALA A 103 9.79 -7.24 -4.39
N CYS A 104 9.02 -6.32 -4.98
CA CYS A 104 7.59 -6.19 -4.72
C CYS A 104 6.82 -7.45 -5.17
N ALA A 105 6.97 -7.85 -6.43
CA ALA A 105 6.35 -9.06 -6.98
C ALA A 105 6.76 -10.32 -6.20
N GLY A 106 8.03 -10.41 -5.79
CA GLY A 106 8.53 -11.50 -4.95
C GLY A 106 7.78 -11.61 -3.62
N GLU A 107 7.54 -10.50 -2.91
CA GLU A 107 6.73 -10.54 -1.68
C GLU A 107 5.25 -10.80 -1.96
N LEU A 108 4.68 -10.23 -3.02
CA LEU A 108 3.28 -10.46 -3.43
C LEU A 108 3.01 -11.93 -3.80
N SER A 109 4.02 -12.68 -4.25
CA SER A 109 3.89 -14.12 -4.53
C SER A 109 3.54 -14.97 -3.30
N ARG A 110 3.73 -14.41 -2.10
CA ARG A 110 3.40 -15.07 -0.82
C ARG A 110 1.96 -14.83 -0.38
N LEU A 111 1.17 -14.06 -1.12
CA LEU A 111 -0.24 -13.85 -0.79
C LEU A 111 -0.97 -15.19 -0.77
N ASP A 112 -1.64 -15.46 0.35
CA ASP A 112 -2.33 -16.71 0.62
C ASP A 112 -3.83 -16.45 0.73
N ALA A 113 -4.56 -16.81 -0.31
CA ALA A 113 -6.01 -16.68 -0.39
C ALA A 113 -6.58 -17.84 -1.21
N PRO A 114 -7.61 -18.55 -0.71
CA PRO A 114 -8.20 -19.72 -1.39
C PRO A 114 -8.68 -19.45 -2.82
N LEU A 115 -9.21 -18.25 -3.10
CA LEU A 115 -9.65 -17.85 -4.45
C LEU A 115 -8.55 -17.18 -5.27
N GLY A 116 -7.38 -16.95 -4.68
CA GLY A 116 -6.20 -16.34 -5.29
C GLY A 116 -6.16 -14.82 -5.19
N ALA A 117 -5.10 -14.27 -5.78
CA ALA A 117 -4.86 -12.83 -5.91
C ALA A 117 -5.12 -12.35 -7.34
N PHE A 118 -5.78 -11.20 -7.47
CA PHE A 118 -6.14 -10.60 -8.75
C PHE A 118 -5.62 -9.17 -8.81
N ALA A 119 -5.13 -8.74 -9.97
CA ALA A 119 -4.57 -7.40 -10.13
C ALA A 119 -5.11 -6.65 -11.36
N VAL A 120 -5.25 -5.35 -11.20
CA VAL A 120 -5.37 -4.38 -12.31
C VAL A 120 -4.19 -3.42 -12.26
N LEU A 121 -3.81 -2.82 -13.39
CA LEU A 121 -2.76 -1.81 -13.44
C LEU A 121 -3.32 -0.42 -13.11
N GLY A 122 -2.56 0.36 -12.34
CA GLY A 122 -2.82 1.77 -12.08
C GLY A 122 -2.06 2.70 -13.03
N ASN A 123 -2.25 4.01 -12.90
CA ASN A 123 -1.64 5.00 -13.79
C ASN A 123 -0.11 5.01 -13.71
N HIS A 124 0.48 4.83 -12.53
CA HIS A 124 1.94 4.77 -12.40
C HIS A 124 2.52 3.54 -13.08
N ASP A 125 1.83 2.40 -13.04
CA ASP A 125 2.26 1.21 -13.77
C ASP A 125 2.28 1.47 -15.28
N TYR A 126 1.29 2.20 -15.81
CA TYR A 126 1.28 2.61 -17.20
C TYR A 126 2.43 3.56 -17.57
N TRP A 127 2.76 4.50 -16.69
CA TRP A 127 3.84 5.45 -16.93
C TRP A 127 5.23 4.81 -16.85
N ASP A 128 5.44 3.91 -15.89
CA ASP A 128 6.76 3.34 -15.61
C ASP A 128 7.04 2.05 -16.41
N GLY A 129 6.02 1.30 -16.83
CA GLY A 129 6.19 0.14 -17.70
C GLY A 129 5.10 -0.92 -17.56
N ALA A 130 3.91 -0.67 -18.13
CA ALA A 130 2.72 -1.50 -17.96
C ALA A 130 2.95 -3.01 -18.19
N HIS A 131 3.66 -3.32 -19.28
CA HIS A 131 3.92 -4.71 -19.66
C HIS A 131 4.84 -5.39 -18.63
N ALA A 132 5.92 -4.72 -18.22
CA ALA A 132 6.87 -5.27 -17.25
C ALA A 132 6.18 -5.49 -15.89
N VAL A 133 5.38 -4.54 -15.43
CA VAL A 133 4.60 -4.69 -14.19
C VAL A 133 3.63 -5.87 -14.28
N ALA A 134 2.86 -5.96 -15.36
CA ALA A 134 1.91 -7.06 -15.55
C ALA A 134 2.62 -8.42 -15.60
N GLU A 135 3.75 -8.55 -16.30
CA GLU A 135 4.49 -9.81 -16.39
C GLU A 135 5.14 -10.20 -15.05
N ALA A 136 5.65 -9.23 -14.28
CA ALA A 136 6.17 -9.49 -12.94
C ALA A 136 5.08 -10.02 -12.00
N LEU A 137 3.90 -9.39 -12.00
CA LEU A 137 2.77 -9.83 -11.18
C LEU A 137 2.26 -11.22 -11.61
N LYS A 138 2.12 -11.48 -12.93
CA LYS A 138 1.75 -12.81 -13.43
C LYS A 138 2.75 -13.87 -13.00
N SER A 139 4.04 -13.58 -13.10
CA SER A 139 5.12 -14.49 -12.70
C SER A 139 5.11 -14.77 -11.20
N ALA A 140 4.61 -13.83 -10.39
CA ALA A 140 4.34 -13.99 -8.98
C ALA A 140 3.03 -14.76 -8.66
N GLY A 141 2.33 -15.29 -9.67
CA GLY A 141 1.08 -16.04 -9.48
C GLY A 141 -0.17 -15.18 -9.34
N VAL A 142 -0.06 -13.86 -9.55
CA VAL A 142 -1.20 -12.94 -9.51
C VAL A 142 -1.94 -12.97 -10.85
N ARG A 143 -3.27 -13.08 -10.81
CA ARG A 143 -4.10 -13.09 -12.02
C ARG A 143 -4.42 -11.66 -12.46
N MET A 144 -3.86 -11.25 -13.59
CA MET A 144 -4.19 -9.96 -14.20
C MET A 144 -5.62 -9.94 -14.75
N LEU A 145 -6.36 -8.90 -14.42
CA LEU A 145 -7.67 -8.56 -14.96
C LEU A 145 -7.47 -7.46 -16.01
N THR A 146 -7.64 -7.81 -17.28
CA THR A 146 -7.52 -6.87 -18.40
C THR A 146 -8.85 -6.82 -19.14
N ASN A 147 -9.35 -5.62 -19.42
CA ASN A 147 -10.52 -5.47 -20.28
C ASN A 147 -10.08 -5.77 -21.73
N ARG A 148 -10.58 -6.88 -22.29
CA ARG A 148 -10.31 -7.30 -23.67
C ARG A 148 -11.51 -7.02 -24.55
#